data_AF-A0A7K3Y021-F1
#
_entry.id   AF-A0A7K3Y021-F1
#
_cell.length_a   1.000
_cell.length_b   1.000
_cell.length_c   1.000
_cell.angle_alpha   90.00
_cell.angle_beta   90.00
_cell.angle_gamma   90.00
#
_symmetry.space_group_name_H-M   'P 1'
#
loop_
_entity.id
_entity.type
_entity.pdbx_description
1 polymer ?
#
loop_
_entity_poly.entity_id
_entity_poly.type
_entity_poly.pdbx_seq_one_letter_code
_entity_poly.pdbx_strand_id
1 'polypeptide(L)'
;MTGTIDAHGGAPNFERASDNFALLMSHVAGLYCAGGSSSVSACEANELATSVAYALGIAGATPEEAARALDVDDPIALWHNGVRRLEKRMDAALALWREVVATMPPIRNIALRDTLASLGEMKRRYDGYFAAHEVPCDIDYQLSEPVDPGLLGLDYVEAWLAQLLAETRWIAQFDADSCIFVLERTCPDYRGLHVNLYDLLLPHESELAPAASH
;
A
#
# COMPACT_ATOMS: atom_id res chain seq x y z
N MET A 1 -44.36 12.73 3.56
CA MET A 1 -43.99 12.42 4.94
C MET A 1 -42.51 12.65 5.08
N THR A 2 -42.19 13.63 5.90
CA THR A 2 -40.90 14.26 6.14
C THR A 2 -40.04 13.32 6.98
N GLY A 3 -38.89 12.90 6.45
CA GLY A 3 -37.83 12.25 7.20
C GLY A 3 -36.62 13.17 7.19
N THR A 4 -36.54 14.02 8.22
CA THR A 4 -35.43 14.94 8.48
C THR A 4 -34.16 14.13 8.70
N ILE A 5 -33.15 14.34 7.85
CA ILE A 5 -31.79 13.88 8.10
C ILE A 5 -31.18 14.94 9.01
N ASP A 6 -30.95 14.59 10.27
CA ASP A 6 -30.23 15.44 11.22
C ASP A 6 -28.80 15.63 10.73
N ALA A 7 -28.55 16.77 10.09
CA ALA A 7 -27.21 17.29 9.87
C ALA A 7 -26.64 17.74 11.22
N HIS A 8 -26.07 16.83 11.99
CA HIS A 8 -25.14 17.18 13.07
C HIS A 8 -23.79 17.59 12.46
N GLY A 9 -23.80 18.71 11.73
CA GLY A 9 -22.64 19.35 11.12
C GLY A 9 -22.29 20.63 11.86
N GLY A 10 -21.79 20.52 13.09
CA GLY A 10 -21.15 21.64 13.77
C GLY A 10 -19.83 22.00 13.09
N ALA A 11 -19.42 23.27 13.18
CA ALA A 11 -18.06 23.66 12.81
C ALA A 11 -17.05 22.91 13.71
N PRO A 12 -15.93 22.39 13.18
CA PRO A 12 -14.98 21.62 13.98
C PRO A 12 -14.36 22.51 15.06
N ASN A 13 -14.23 21.97 16.28
CA ASN A 13 -13.52 22.67 17.35
C ASN A 13 -12.00 22.50 17.17
N PHE A 14 -11.37 23.48 16.52
CA PHE A 14 -9.93 23.46 16.25
C PHE A 14 -9.05 23.41 17.50
N GLU A 15 -9.45 24.07 18.59
CA GLU A 15 -8.71 24.06 19.85
C GLU A 15 -8.68 22.64 20.43
N ARG A 16 -9.87 22.03 20.52
CA ARG A 16 -10.01 20.65 20.99
C ARG A 16 -9.26 19.65 20.10
N ALA A 17 -9.33 19.81 18.78
CA ALA A 17 -8.61 18.95 17.84
C ALA A 17 -7.10 19.05 18.01
N SER A 18 -6.57 20.26 18.22
CA SER A 18 -5.15 20.49 18.50
C SER A 18 -4.71 19.84 19.82
N ASP A 19 -5.49 20.00 20.88
CA ASP A 19 -5.23 19.38 22.19
C ASP A 19 -5.24 17.85 22.10
N ASN A 20 -6.21 17.30 21.36
CA ASN A 20 -6.32 15.86 21.12
C ASN A 20 -5.13 15.31 20.33
N PHE A 21 -4.67 16.03 19.32
CA PHE A 21 -3.48 15.63 18.57
C PHE A 21 -2.22 15.68 19.44
N ALA A 22 -2.05 16.73 20.26
CA ALA A 22 -0.94 16.83 21.20
C ALA A 22 -0.93 15.68 22.23
N LEU A 23 -2.11 15.33 22.78
CA LEU A 23 -2.28 14.19 23.68
C LEU A 23 -1.87 12.88 23.00
N LEU A 24 -2.32 12.67 21.76
CA LEU A 24 -1.97 11.49 20.98
C LEU A 24 -0.47 11.41 20.69
N MET A 25 0.14 12.51 20.26
CA MET A 25 1.59 12.57 20.00
C MET A 25 2.40 12.27 21.26
N SER A 26 1.98 12.79 22.43
CA SER A 26 2.62 12.47 23.71
C SER A 26 2.51 10.97 24.05
N HIS A 27 1.35 10.36 23.81
CA HIS A 27 1.14 8.94 24.01
C HIS A 27 2.05 8.10 23.09
N VAL A 28 2.05 8.39 21.78
CA VAL A 28 2.84 7.66 20.79
C VAL A 28 4.34 7.80 21.03
N ALA A 29 4.82 9.01 21.35
CA ALA A 29 6.22 9.23 21.73
C ALA A 29 6.60 8.43 22.99
N GLY A 30 5.70 8.35 23.98
CA GLY A 30 5.90 7.55 25.18
C GLY A 30 6.05 6.05 24.87
N LEU A 31 5.24 5.52 23.94
CA LEU A 31 5.36 4.15 23.45
C LEU A 31 6.67 3.93 22.68
N TYR A 32 7.02 4.85 21.77
CA TYR A 32 8.21 4.78 20.94
C TYR A 32 9.50 4.72 21.77
N CYS A 33 9.61 5.56 22.79
CA CYS A 33 10.79 5.59 23.66
C CYS A 33 10.89 4.40 24.62
N ALA A 34 9.88 3.53 24.69
CA ALA A 34 9.79 2.40 25.62
C ALA A 34 10.14 2.77 27.09
N GLY A 35 9.91 4.03 27.48
CA GLY A 35 10.30 4.58 28.79
C GLY A 35 11.81 4.78 29.03
N GLY A 36 12.68 4.55 28.04
CA GLY A 36 14.14 4.59 28.18
C GLY A 36 14.79 5.94 27.87
N SER A 37 14.28 6.68 26.89
CA SER A 37 14.72 8.05 26.56
C SER A 37 13.64 9.06 26.94
N SER A 38 14.02 10.22 27.48
CA SER A 38 13.10 11.31 27.81
C SER A 38 12.91 12.31 26.67
N SER A 39 13.51 12.09 25.50
CA SER A 39 13.45 13.04 24.38
C SER A 39 13.43 12.33 23.03
N VAL A 40 12.56 12.83 22.16
CA VAL A 40 12.46 12.51 20.73
C VAL A 40 13.02 13.72 19.98
N SER A 41 13.85 13.48 18.95
CA SER A 41 14.35 14.54 18.08
C SER A 41 13.22 15.13 17.23
N ALA A 42 13.41 16.33 16.68
CA ALA A 42 12.42 16.93 15.79
C ALA A 42 12.15 16.07 14.54
N CYS A 43 13.15 15.34 14.05
CA CYS A 43 13.02 14.42 12.91
C CYS A 43 12.12 13.23 13.27
N GLU A 44 12.42 12.54 14.38
CA GLU A 44 11.61 11.42 14.86
C GLU A 44 10.17 11.86 15.18
N ALA A 45 9.98 13.05 15.75
CA ALA A 45 8.65 13.60 16.02
C ALA A 45 7.85 13.83 14.73
N ASN A 46 8.51 14.26 13.65
CA ASN A 46 7.89 14.42 12.33
C ASN A 46 7.49 13.06 11.73
N GLU A 47 8.35 12.06 11.82
CA GLU A 47 8.03 10.71 11.32
C GLU A 47 6.86 10.08 12.09
N LEU A 48 6.86 10.20 13.42
CA LEU A 48 5.75 9.74 14.25
C LEU A 48 4.45 10.49 13.91
N ALA A 49 4.51 11.80 13.71
CA ALA A 49 3.33 12.59 13.33
C ALA A 49 2.79 12.17 11.95
N THR A 50 3.68 11.86 11.00
CA THR A 50 3.32 11.38 9.66
C THR A 50 2.65 10.01 9.74
N SER A 51 3.21 9.08 10.52
CA SER A 51 2.62 7.76 10.79
C SER A 51 1.23 7.88 11.44
N VAL A 52 1.09 8.73 12.46
CA VAL A 52 -0.19 8.98 13.13
C VAL A 52 -1.22 9.56 12.16
N ALA A 53 -0.86 10.60 11.41
CA ALA A 53 -1.77 11.21 10.43
C ALA A 53 -2.21 10.18 9.37
N TYR A 54 -1.30 9.33 8.92
CA TYR A 54 -1.59 8.24 8.00
C TYR A 54 -2.57 7.21 8.60
N ALA A 55 -2.29 6.71 9.81
CA ALA A 55 -3.16 5.73 10.49
C ALA A 55 -4.57 6.27 10.78
N LEU A 56 -4.69 7.57 11.02
CA LEU A 56 -5.96 8.26 11.19
C LEU A 56 -6.70 8.51 9.87
N GLY A 57 -6.04 8.36 8.72
CA GLY A 57 -6.61 8.68 7.40
C GLY A 57 -6.75 10.17 7.16
N ILE A 58 -5.90 10.99 7.79
CA ILE A 58 -5.88 12.46 7.64
C ILE A 58 -4.60 12.95 6.96
N ALA A 59 -3.74 12.04 6.49
CA ALA A 59 -2.61 12.40 5.64
C ALA A 59 -3.13 13.05 4.35
N GLY A 60 -2.76 14.31 4.11
CA GLY A 60 -3.25 15.10 2.97
C GLY A 60 -4.63 15.73 3.16
N ALA A 61 -5.27 15.58 4.32
CA ALA A 61 -6.54 16.23 4.62
C ALA A 61 -6.38 17.75 4.78
N THR A 62 -7.43 18.50 4.49
CA THR A 62 -7.49 19.92 4.83
C THR A 62 -7.50 20.10 6.36
N PRO A 63 -7.09 21.27 6.88
CA PRO A 63 -7.16 21.55 8.32
C PRO A 63 -8.56 21.33 8.91
N GLU A 64 -9.63 21.63 8.17
CA GLU A 64 -11.00 21.46 8.64
C GLU A 64 -11.43 19.98 8.70
N GLU A 65 -10.99 19.17 7.75
CA GLU A 65 -11.22 17.72 7.76
C GLU A 65 -10.45 17.04 8.89
N ALA A 66 -9.16 17.39 9.04
CA ALA A 66 -8.33 16.88 10.12
C ALA A 66 -8.89 17.27 11.49
N ALA A 67 -9.30 18.53 11.67
CA ALA A 67 -9.90 19.00 12.91
C ALA A 67 -11.20 18.26 13.23
N ARG A 68 -12.04 18.01 12.23
CA ARG A 68 -13.28 17.24 12.41
C ARG A 68 -13.01 15.78 12.79
N ALA A 69 -12.00 15.15 12.19
CA ALA A 69 -11.62 13.78 12.51
C ALA A 69 -11.06 13.65 13.94
N LEU A 70 -10.40 14.69 14.44
CA LEU A 70 -9.78 14.74 15.76
C LEU A 70 -10.71 15.28 16.86
N ASP A 71 -11.89 15.81 16.54
CA ASP A 71 -12.89 16.29 17.50
C ASP A 71 -13.64 15.11 18.14
N VAL A 72 -12.91 14.31 18.91
CA VAL A 72 -13.39 13.09 19.57
C VAL A 72 -13.13 13.14 21.08
N ASP A 73 -13.84 12.31 21.84
CA ASP A 73 -13.63 12.20 23.29
C ASP A 73 -12.34 11.44 23.64
N ASP A 74 -11.96 10.45 22.82
CA ASP A 74 -10.79 9.60 23.03
C ASP A 74 -9.93 9.46 21.76
N PRO A 75 -8.92 10.34 21.57
CA PRO A 75 -8.05 10.30 20.39
C PRO A 75 -7.09 9.08 20.40
N ILE A 76 -6.79 8.49 21.55
CA ILE A 76 -5.94 7.30 21.65
C ILE A 76 -6.70 6.08 21.15
N ALA A 77 -7.97 5.92 21.55
CA ALA A 77 -8.83 4.86 21.02
C ALA A 77 -9.07 5.02 19.51
N LEU A 78 -9.22 6.25 19.02
CA LEU A 78 -9.32 6.54 17.58
C LEU A 78 -8.08 6.05 16.83
N TRP A 79 -6.87 6.35 17.33
CA TRP A 79 -5.63 5.90 16.71
C TRP A 79 -5.47 4.37 16.73
N HIS A 80 -5.71 3.71 17.87
CA HIS A 80 -5.69 2.24 17.92
C HIS A 80 -6.70 1.59 16.95
N ASN A 81 -7.86 2.23 16.72
CA ASN A 81 -8.78 1.79 15.68
C ASN A 81 -8.18 1.96 14.28
N GLY A 82 -7.46 3.06 14.03
CA GLY A 82 -6.68 3.28 12.81
C GLY A 82 -5.65 2.19 12.55
N VAL A 83 -4.82 1.90 13.54
CA VAL A 83 -3.82 0.82 13.44
C VAL A 83 -4.48 -0.53 13.15
N ARG A 84 -5.58 -0.88 13.83
CA ARG A 84 -6.34 -2.12 13.53
C ARG A 84 -6.92 -2.14 12.12
N ARG A 85 -7.27 -0.99 11.53
CA ARG A 85 -7.71 -0.94 10.13
C ARG A 85 -6.53 -1.23 9.19
N LEU A 86 -5.35 -0.68 9.48
CA LEU A 86 -4.13 -0.95 8.71
C LEU A 86 -3.74 -2.42 8.77
N GLU A 87 -3.86 -3.09 9.93
CA GLU A 87 -3.61 -4.53 10.04
C GLU A 87 -4.53 -5.35 9.13
N LYS A 88 -5.83 -4.99 9.06
CA LYS A 88 -6.78 -5.65 8.14
C LYS A 88 -6.47 -5.39 6.67
N ARG A 89 -6.04 -4.16 6.34
CA ARG A 89 -5.60 -3.79 5.01
C ARG A 89 -4.37 -4.57 4.58
N MET A 90 -3.39 -4.73 5.48
CA MET A 90 -2.22 -5.59 5.27
C MET A 90 -2.63 -7.04 4.95
N ASP A 91 -3.59 -7.61 5.69
CA ASP A 91 -4.07 -8.96 5.40
C ASP A 91 -4.76 -9.07 4.03
N ALA A 92 -5.50 -8.03 3.61
CA ALA A 92 -6.10 -7.95 2.29
C ALA A 92 -5.05 -7.79 1.17
N ALA A 93 -4.05 -6.95 1.35
CA ALA A 93 -2.94 -6.79 0.42
C ALA A 93 -2.16 -8.12 0.24
N LEU A 94 -1.92 -8.86 1.33
CA LEU A 94 -1.33 -10.19 1.25
C LEU A 94 -2.22 -11.20 0.52
N ALA A 95 -3.55 -11.06 0.60
CA ALA A 95 -4.45 -11.90 -0.19
C ALA A 95 -4.33 -11.60 -1.69
N LEU A 96 -4.27 -10.32 -2.08
CA LEU A 96 -4.01 -9.90 -3.46
C LEU A 96 -2.65 -10.40 -3.96
N TRP A 97 -1.60 -10.27 -3.15
CA TRP A 97 -0.27 -10.80 -3.47
C TRP A 97 -0.29 -12.32 -3.72
N ARG A 98 -0.98 -13.10 -2.87
CA ARG A 98 -1.13 -14.55 -3.10
C ARG A 98 -1.85 -14.84 -4.41
N GLU A 99 -2.85 -14.03 -4.75
CA GLU A 99 -3.57 -14.17 -6.02
C GLU A 99 -2.66 -13.89 -7.22
N VAL A 100 -1.84 -12.82 -7.17
CA VAL A 100 -0.83 -12.54 -8.20
C VAL A 100 0.10 -13.74 -8.37
N VAL A 101 0.68 -14.24 -7.27
CA VAL A 101 1.60 -15.39 -7.31
C VAL A 101 0.94 -16.64 -7.88
N ALA A 102 -0.33 -16.88 -7.55
CA ALA A 102 -1.08 -18.03 -8.06
C ALA A 102 -1.50 -17.89 -9.53
N THR A 103 -1.74 -16.65 -9.99
CA THR A 103 -2.21 -16.37 -11.35
C THR A 103 -1.05 -16.28 -12.34
N MET A 104 0.13 -15.84 -11.90
CA MET A 104 1.29 -15.61 -12.77
C MET A 104 1.77 -16.92 -13.40
N PRO A 105 1.77 -17.02 -14.75
CA PRO A 105 2.36 -18.17 -15.44
C PRO A 105 3.85 -18.31 -15.08
N PRO A 106 4.44 -19.52 -15.19
CA PRO A 106 5.82 -19.82 -14.77
C PRO A 106 6.90 -19.21 -15.69
N ILE A 107 6.82 -17.91 -15.95
CA ILE A 107 7.73 -17.09 -16.75
C ILE A 107 8.77 -16.48 -15.81
N ARG A 108 10.05 -16.59 -16.18
CA ARG A 108 11.15 -16.12 -15.32
C ARG A 108 11.48 -14.66 -15.58
N ASN A 109 11.43 -13.83 -14.54
CA ASN A 109 12.06 -12.50 -14.52
C ASN A 109 12.58 -12.22 -13.10
N ILE A 110 13.84 -11.82 -12.98
CA ILE A 110 14.53 -11.64 -11.69
C ILE A 110 13.90 -10.50 -10.90
N ALA A 111 13.66 -9.34 -11.52
CA ALA A 111 13.07 -8.19 -10.85
C ALA A 111 11.66 -8.50 -10.31
N LEU A 112 10.82 -9.19 -11.09
CA LEU A 112 9.49 -9.62 -10.66
C LEU A 112 9.58 -10.61 -9.50
N ARG A 113 10.44 -11.64 -9.61
CA ARG A 113 10.62 -12.65 -8.57
C ARG A 113 11.07 -12.01 -7.26
N ASP A 114 12.07 -11.14 -7.31
CA ASP A 114 12.67 -10.53 -6.12
C ASP A 114 11.69 -9.53 -5.47
N THR A 115 10.95 -8.78 -6.29
CA THR A 115 9.85 -7.91 -5.82
C THR A 115 8.75 -8.75 -5.14
N LEU A 116 8.27 -9.83 -5.76
CA LEU A 116 7.24 -10.70 -5.17
C LEU A 116 7.73 -11.39 -3.89
N ALA A 117 9.02 -11.74 -3.79
CA ALA A 117 9.61 -12.26 -2.58
C ALA A 117 9.65 -11.20 -1.47
N SER A 118 10.03 -9.95 -1.79
CA SER A 118 10.03 -8.85 -0.82
C SER A 118 8.61 -8.51 -0.33
N LEU A 119 7.62 -8.54 -1.23
CA LEU A 119 6.20 -8.38 -0.91
C LEU A 119 5.68 -9.48 0.03
N GLY A 120 6.15 -10.72 -0.11
CA GLY A 120 5.78 -11.82 0.79
C GLY A 120 6.18 -11.59 2.26
N GLU A 121 7.18 -10.73 2.49
CA GLU A 121 7.72 -10.39 3.82
C GLU A 121 7.07 -9.14 4.44
N MET A 122 6.16 -8.46 3.74
CA MET A 122 5.59 -7.16 4.15
C MET A 122 5.02 -7.18 5.57
N LYS A 123 4.25 -8.21 5.93
CA LYS A 123 3.63 -8.28 7.27
C LYS A 123 4.65 -8.36 8.40
N ARG A 124 5.84 -8.90 8.15
CA ARG A 124 6.93 -8.93 9.13
C ARG A 124 7.66 -7.58 9.22
N ARG A 125 7.73 -6.85 8.11
CA ARG A 125 8.45 -5.57 7.99
C ARG A 125 7.61 -4.36 8.38
N TYR A 126 6.28 -4.48 8.33
CA TYR A 126 5.39 -3.34 8.50
C TYR A 126 5.26 -2.92 9.97
N ASP A 127 5.62 -1.67 10.24
CA ASP A 127 5.41 -1.00 11.51
C ASP A 127 4.21 -0.06 11.41
N GLY A 128 3.01 -0.61 11.65
CA GLY A 128 1.76 0.16 11.64
C GLY A 128 1.61 1.14 12.80
N TYR A 129 2.52 1.14 13.79
CA TYR A 129 2.47 2.02 14.95
C TYR A 129 3.30 3.28 14.73
N PHE A 130 4.54 3.13 14.27
CA PHE A 130 5.53 4.21 14.23
C PHE A 130 5.97 4.61 12.82
N ALA A 131 5.72 3.78 11.81
CA ALA A 131 6.08 4.04 10.41
C ALA A 131 4.97 3.60 9.44
N ALA A 132 3.71 3.88 9.79
CA ALA A 132 2.55 3.37 9.06
C ALA A 132 2.49 3.87 7.59
N HIS A 133 3.08 5.02 7.31
CA HIS A 133 3.20 5.67 6.00
C HIS A 133 4.32 5.10 5.12
N GLU A 134 5.20 4.27 5.66
CA GLU A 134 6.30 3.68 4.89
C GLU A 134 5.86 2.44 4.13
N VAL A 135 6.40 2.25 2.92
CA VAL A 135 6.16 1.06 2.09
C VAL A 135 7.02 -0.10 2.64
N PRO A 136 6.44 -1.20 3.14
CA PRO A 136 7.17 -2.22 3.89
C PRO A 136 7.88 -3.28 3.00
N CYS A 137 8.32 -2.90 1.80
CA CYS A 137 8.92 -3.79 0.82
C CYS A 137 9.77 -3.05 -0.20
N ASP A 138 10.64 -3.80 -0.86
CA ASP A 138 11.47 -3.34 -1.98
C ASP A 138 10.77 -3.70 -3.30
N ILE A 139 10.52 -2.71 -4.15
CA ILE A 139 9.83 -2.86 -5.43
C ILE A 139 10.77 -2.40 -6.54
N ASP A 140 11.37 -3.38 -7.23
CA ASP A 140 12.28 -3.16 -8.35
C ASP A 140 11.63 -3.43 -9.72
N TYR A 141 10.52 -4.17 -9.73
CA TYR A 141 9.76 -4.47 -10.93
C TYR A 141 8.86 -3.30 -11.35
N GLN A 142 8.96 -2.91 -12.62
CA GLN A 142 8.19 -1.82 -13.19
C GLN A 142 6.84 -2.32 -13.72
N LEU A 143 5.77 -1.59 -13.41
CA LEU A 143 4.44 -1.80 -13.98
C LEU A 143 4.35 -1.14 -15.36
N SER A 144 3.43 -1.62 -16.19
CA SER A 144 3.12 -1.03 -17.50
C SER A 144 2.52 0.37 -17.34
N GLU A 145 1.54 0.48 -16.44
CA GLU A 145 1.00 1.77 -15.98
C GLU A 145 1.55 2.06 -14.57
N PRO A 146 2.43 3.06 -14.42
CA PRO A 146 2.96 3.42 -13.11
C PRO A 146 1.84 3.91 -12.17
N VAL A 147 1.87 3.44 -10.93
CA VAL A 147 1.01 3.97 -9.87
C VAL A 147 1.48 5.36 -9.43
N ASP A 148 0.57 6.14 -8.85
CA ASP A 148 0.87 7.48 -8.35
C ASP A 148 1.99 7.44 -7.29
N PRO A 149 3.15 8.09 -7.54
CA PRO A 149 4.28 8.10 -6.60
C PRO A 149 4.01 8.90 -5.33
N GLY A 150 2.91 9.67 -5.27
CA GLY A 150 2.46 10.38 -4.07
C GLY A 150 1.73 9.50 -3.04
N LEU A 151 1.37 8.26 -3.41
CA LEU A 151 0.74 7.33 -2.47
C LEU A 151 1.72 6.87 -1.39
N LEU A 152 1.22 6.74 -0.16
CA LEU A 152 2.00 6.34 1.00
C LEU A 152 1.63 4.94 1.46
N GLY A 153 2.56 4.27 2.14
CA GLY A 153 2.34 3.03 2.87
C GLY A 153 1.54 1.98 2.10
N LEU A 154 0.45 1.54 2.71
CA LEU A 154 -0.43 0.52 2.13
C LEU A 154 -1.25 1.01 0.94
N ASP A 155 -1.46 2.33 0.78
CA ASP A 155 -2.18 2.85 -0.41
C ASP A 155 -1.36 2.60 -1.68
N TYR A 156 -0.04 2.81 -1.60
CA TYR A 156 0.87 2.50 -2.71
C TYR A 156 0.88 0.99 -3.00
N VAL A 157 1.05 0.16 -1.96
CA VAL A 157 1.12 -1.31 -2.10
C VAL A 157 -0.16 -1.87 -2.71
N GLU A 158 -1.33 -1.43 -2.23
CA GLU A 158 -2.63 -1.90 -2.72
C GLU A 158 -2.84 -1.50 -4.18
N ALA A 159 -2.53 -0.26 -4.56
CA ALA A 159 -2.61 0.19 -5.94
C ALA A 159 -1.66 -0.59 -6.85
N TRP A 160 -0.42 -0.80 -6.40
CA TRP A 160 0.61 -1.52 -7.16
C TRP A 160 0.22 -2.98 -7.39
N LEU A 161 -0.26 -3.67 -6.34
CA LEU A 161 -0.73 -5.06 -6.45
C LEU A 161 -1.96 -5.19 -7.34
N ALA A 162 -2.89 -4.23 -7.28
CA ALA A 162 -4.07 -4.23 -8.14
C ALA A 162 -3.69 -4.11 -9.63
N GLN A 163 -2.75 -3.23 -9.95
CA GLN A 163 -2.23 -3.07 -11.30
C GLN A 163 -1.46 -4.32 -11.76
N LEU A 164 -0.56 -4.85 -10.93
CA LEU A 164 0.18 -6.07 -11.27
C LEU A 164 -0.78 -7.25 -11.49
N LEU A 165 -1.84 -7.38 -10.68
CA LEU A 165 -2.84 -8.44 -10.84
C LEU A 165 -3.59 -8.32 -12.17
N ALA A 166 -3.89 -7.11 -12.63
CA ALA A 166 -4.50 -6.90 -13.95
C ALA A 166 -3.58 -7.38 -15.08
N GLU A 167 -2.31 -6.97 -15.05
CA GLU A 167 -1.29 -7.43 -16.02
C GLU A 167 -1.13 -8.95 -15.98
N THR A 168 -1.02 -9.51 -14.78
CA THR A 168 -0.85 -10.94 -14.55
C THR A 168 -2.03 -11.75 -15.08
N ARG A 169 -3.27 -11.30 -14.83
CA ARG A 169 -4.49 -11.92 -15.36
C ARG A 169 -4.55 -11.85 -16.88
N TRP A 170 -4.02 -10.79 -17.49
CA TRP A 170 -3.91 -10.72 -18.94
C TRP A 170 -2.92 -11.77 -19.46
N ILE A 171 -1.71 -11.84 -18.89
CA ILE A 171 -0.69 -12.81 -19.31
C ILE A 171 -1.20 -14.25 -19.13
N ALA A 172 -1.95 -14.52 -18.05
CA ALA A 172 -2.49 -15.84 -17.73
C ALA A 172 -3.56 -16.35 -18.71
N GLN A 173 -4.05 -15.52 -19.64
CA GLN A 173 -4.93 -15.97 -20.73
C GLN A 173 -4.19 -16.76 -21.81
N PHE A 174 -2.86 -16.74 -21.80
CA PHE A 174 -2.01 -17.34 -22.81
C PHE A 174 -1.18 -18.50 -22.24
N ASP A 175 -0.82 -19.43 -23.13
CA ASP A 175 0.07 -20.53 -22.81
C ASP A 175 1.47 -20.02 -22.43
N ALA A 176 2.04 -20.57 -21.36
CA ALA A 176 3.30 -20.11 -20.81
C ALA A 176 4.48 -20.32 -21.77
N ASP A 177 4.53 -21.45 -22.49
CA ASP A 177 5.60 -21.74 -23.44
C ASP A 177 5.50 -20.81 -24.65
N SER A 178 4.28 -20.48 -25.11
CA SER A 178 4.04 -19.49 -26.15
C SER A 178 4.51 -18.09 -25.74
N CYS A 179 4.18 -17.63 -24.52
CA CYS A 179 4.69 -16.37 -23.97
C CYS A 179 6.22 -16.36 -23.91
N ILE A 180 6.84 -17.43 -23.39
CA ILE A 180 8.29 -17.56 -23.30
C ILE A 180 8.94 -17.49 -24.68
N PHE A 181 8.38 -18.19 -25.67
CA PHE A 181 8.90 -18.18 -27.04
C PHE A 181 8.90 -16.77 -27.66
N VAL A 182 7.83 -16.00 -27.47
CA VAL A 182 7.76 -14.61 -27.93
C VAL A 182 8.81 -13.77 -27.21
N LEU A 183 8.87 -13.84 -25.87
CA LEU A 183 9.84 -13.09 -25.05
C LEU A 183 11.29 -13.38 -25.45
N GLU A 184 11.65 -14.65 -25.65
CA GLU A 184 13.02 -15.04 -26.04
C GLU A 184 13.41 -14.53 -27.43
N ARG A 185 12.44 -14.39 -28.33
CA ARG A 185 12.68 -13.88 -29.68
C ARG A 185 12.76 -12.35 -29.72
N THR A 186 11.93 -11.66 -28.94
CA THR A 186 11.81 -10.18 -28.98
C THR A 186 12.80 -9.51 -28.03
N CYS A 187 13.06 -10.12 -26.87
CA CYS A 187 13.97 -9.62 -25.85
C CYS A 187 14.69 -10.80 -25.17
N PRO A 188 15.75 -11.40 -25.77
CA PRO A 188 16.41 -12.60 -25.25
C PRO A 188 16.87 -12.51 -23.77
N ASP A 189 17.25 -11.30 -23.34
CA ASP A 189 17.75 -11.02 -21.99
C ASP A 189 16.65 -10.62 -20.99
N TYR A 190 15.37 -10.68 -21.34
CA TYR A 190 14.23 -10.23 -20.52
C TYR A 190 14.26 -10.76 -19.08
N ARG A 191 14.85 -11.95 -18.86
CA ARG A 191 14.94 -12.59 -17.55
C ARG A 191 15.75 -11.78 -16.54
N GLY A 192 16.77 -11.06 -17.01
CA GLY A 192 17.68 -10.26 -16.18
C GLY A 192 17.43 -8.75 -16.24
N LEU A 193 16.53 -8.30 -17.11
CA LEU A 193 16.22 -6.88 -17.28
C LEU A 193 15.08 -6.44 -16.35
N HIS A 194 15.12 -5.18 -15.94
CA HIS A 194 14.04 -4.51 -15.21
C HIS A 194 13.01 -4.04 -16.25
N VAL A 195 12.28 -4.99 -16.83
CA VAL A 195 11.29 -4.77 -17.88
C VAL A 195 9.96 -5.36 -17.46
N ASN A 196 8.88 -4.71 -17.88
CA ASN A 196 7.55 -5.22 -17.68
C ASN A 196 7.24 -6.32 -18.71
N LEU A 197 6.83 -7.50 -18.25
CA LEU A 197 6.51 -8.64 -19.10
C LEU A 197 5.26 -8.42 -19.95
N TYR A 198 4.25 -7.73 -19.40
CA TYR A 198 3.03 -7.41 -20.14
C TYR A 198 3.35 -6.48 -21.32
N ASP A 199 4.19 -5.46 -21.14
CA ASP A 199 4.61 -4.56 -22.22
C ASP A 199 5.37 -5.26 -23.35
N LEU A 200 6.16 -6.29 -23.01
CA LEU A 200 6.89 -7.08 -24.02
C LEU A 200 5.97 -8.03 -24.79
N LEU A 201 4.86 -8.47 -24.19
CA LEU A 201 3.94 -9.43 -24.78
C LEU A 201 2.79 -8.76 -25.55
N LEU A 202 2.28 -7.64 -25.07
CA LEU A 202 1.11 -6.94 -25.63
C LEU A 202 1.23 -6.66 -27.14
N PRO A 203 2.38 -6.18 -27.68
CA PRO A 203 2.53 -5.95 -29.13
C PRO A 203 2.44 -7.23 -29.98
N HIS A 204 2.56 -8.40 -29.35
CA HIS A 204 2.59 -9.71 -29.99
C HIS A 204 1.37 -10.57 -29.63
N GLU A 205 0.29 -9.98 -29.10
CA GLU A 205 -0.92 -10.68 -28.67
C GLU A 205 -1.44 -11.68 -29.71
N SER A 206 -1.47 -11.29 -30.99
CA SER A 206 -1.96 -12.16 -32.08
C SER A 206 -1.11 -13.41 -32.34
N GLU A 207 0.12 -13.45 -31.81
CA GLU A 207 1.06 -14.57 -31.93
C GLU A 207 0.98 -15.52 -30.72
N LEU A 208 0.28 -15.12 -29.65
CA LEU A 208 0.19 -15.90 -28.41
C LEU A 208 -0.89 -16.97 -28.51
N ALA A 209 -0.52 -18.20 -28.16
CA ALA A 209 -1.48 -19.30 -28.05
C ALA A 209 -2.33 -19.12 -26.78
N PRO A 210 -3.65 -19.36 -26.83
CA PRO A 210 -4.50 -19.28 -25.64
C PRO A 210 -4.13 -20.38 -24.64
N ALA A 211 -4.26 -20.08 -23.35
CA ALA A 211 -4.11 -21.07 -22.29
C ALA A 211 -5.14 -22.19 -22.45
N ALA A 212 -4.74 -23.43 -22.17
CA ALA A 212 -5.66 -24.55 -22.19
C ALA A 212 -6.75 -24.34 -21.11
N SER A 213 -8.02 -24.46 -21.49
CA SER A 213 -9.11 -24.51 -20.51
C SER A 213 -8.94 -25.74 -19.62
N HIS A 214 -8.68 -25.53 -18.34
CA HIS A 214 -8.73 -26.57 -17.31
C HIS A 214 -10.18 -26.86 -16.90
#